data_AF-W7QB81-F1
#
_entry.id   AF-W7QB81-F1
#
_cell.length_a   1.000
_cell.length_b   1.000
_cell.length_c   1.000
_cell.angle_alpha   90.00
_cell.angle_beta   90.00
_cell.angle_gamma   90.00
#
_symmetry.space_group_name_H-M   'P 1'
#
loop_
_entity.id
_entity.type
_entity.pdbx_description
1 polymer ?
#
loop_
_entity_poly.entity_id
_entity_poly.type
_entity_poly.pdbx_seq_one_letter_code
_entity_poly.pdbx_strand_id
1 'polypeptide(L)'
;MHAIFADPYTAFENQVIERQLHLRVAIDALLLQPMTEGRLLLRVIHGWENGSFEPADLAHSDHDIGSLDDLRKAVDHYHQAFEASQPFPQDDDSLLARPLENAIIRAEANGQALDEETRTIPARWPAFDQGLYLYTFFKVYHRLTYGEDDSYRTARCMTPHAPARYTNSI
;
A
#
# COMPACT_ATOMS: atom_id res chain seq x y z
N MET A 1 29.64 -11.87 -26.62
CA MET A 1 28.38 -12.65 -26.56
C MET A 1 28.47 -13.49 -25.29
N HIS A 2 27.82 -13.05 -24.22
CA HIS A 2 28.03 -13.62 -22.88
C HIS A 2 27.33 -14.98 -22.75
N ALA A 3 28.07 -15.98 -22.26
CA ALA A 3 27.63 -17.37 -22.03
C ALA A 3 26.45 -17.51 -21.03
N ILE A 4 25.89 -16.40 -20.55
CA ILE A 4 24.76 -16.31 -19.60
C ILE A 4 23.44 -16.74 -20.26
N PHE A 5 23.37 -16.79 -21.60
CA PHE A 5 22.19 -17.24 -22.34
C PHE A 5 22.20 -18.73 -22.70
N ALA A 6 23.20 -19.50 -22.27
CA ALA A 6 23.34 -20.90 -22.65
C ALA A 6 22.43 -21.86 -21.85
N ASP A 7 21.97 -21.45 -20.66
CA ASP A 7 21.08 -22.28 -19.84
C ASP A 7 20.15 -21.42 -18.97
N PRO A 8 18.90 -21.18 -19.41
CA PRO A 8 17.97 -20.30 -18.71
C PRO A 8 17.45 -20.90 -17.40
N TYR A 9 17.60 -22.20 -17.14
CA TYR A 9 17.00 -22.82 -15.95
C TYR A 9 17.90 -22.81 -14.72
N THR A 10 19.22 -22.80 -14.89
CA THR A 10 20.19 -22.63 -13.79
C THR A 10 20.31 -21.18 -13.33
N ALA A 11 20.03 -20.20 -14.20
CA ALA A 11 20.02 -18.77 -13.85
C ALA A 11 18.88 -18.34 -12.88
N PHE A 12 17.95 -19.25 -12.58
CA PHE A 12 16.80 -19.01 -11.70
C PHE A 12 16.84 -19.79 -10.39
N GLU A 13 17.95 -20.44 -10.05
CA GLU A 13 18.10 -21.04 -8.72
C GLU A 13 18.26 -19.95 -7.65
N ASN A 14 17.67 -20.13 -6.48
CA ASN A 14 17.66 -19.12 -5.41
C ASN A 14 19.06 -18.79 -4.86
N GLN A 15 20.06 -19.63 -5.14
CA GLN A 15 21.43 -19.47 -4.66
C GLN A 15 22.37 -18.85 -5.69
N VAL A 16 21.86 -18.49 -6.87
CA VAL A 16 22.63 -17.79 -7.91
C VAL A 16 23.06 -16.42 -7.38
N ILE A 17 24.35 -16.11 -7.50
CA ILE A 17 24.99 -14.90 -6.94
C ILE A 17 24.27 -13.64 -7.44
N GLU A 18 23.81 -13.64 -8.69
CA GLU A 18 23.07 -12.57 -9.34
C GLU A 18 21.74 -12.28 -8.61
N ARG A 19 21.03 -13.31 -8.11
CA ARG A 19 19.81 -13.09 -7.30
C ARG A 19 20.13 -12.52 -5.93
N GLN A 20 21.21 -12.96 -5.29
CA GLN A 20 21.64 -12.39 -4.00
C GLN A 20 22.05 -10.92 -4.16
N LEU A 21 22.71 -10.58 -5.27
CA LEU A 21 23.01 -9.20 -5.62
C LEU A 21 21.72 -8.39 -5.86
N HIS A 22 20.73 -8.95 -6.56
CA HIS A 22 19.43 -8.28 -6.73
C HIS A 22 18.71 -8.02 -5.40
N LEU A 23 18.82 -8.92 -4.41
CA LEU A 23 18.24 -8.70 -3.08
C LEU A 23 18.92 -7.52 -2.36
N ARG A 24 20.25 -7.43 -2.42
CA ARG A 24 20.98 -6.28 -1.86
C ARG A 24 20.58 -4.98 -2.55
N VAL A 25 20.55 -4.97 -3.88
CA VAL A 25 20.12 -3.80 -4.67
C VAL A 25 18.66 -3.43 -4.35
N ALA A 26 17.79 -4.41 -4.14
CA ALA A 26 16.40 -4.16 -3.77
C ALA A 26 16.29 -3.53 -2.38
N ILE A 27 17.04 -3.99 -1.38
CA ILE A 27 17.06 -3.38 -0.05
C ILE A 27 17.57 -1.93 -0.13
N ASP A 28 18.65 -1.70 -0.86
CA ASP A 28 19.18 -0.34 -1.03
C ASP A 28 18.17 0.56 -1.75
N ALA A 29 17.59 0.13 -2.87
CA ALA A 29 16.70 0.94 -3.70
C ALA A 29 15.29 1.14 -3.10
N LEU A 30 14.79 0.17 -2.34
CA LEU A 30 13.41 0.20 -1.80
C LEU A 30 13.33 0.70 -0.37
N LEU A 31 14.42 0.58 0.41
CA LEU A 31 14.44 0.95 1.82
C LEU A 31 15.47 2.04 2.10
N LEU A 32 16.75 1.76 1.92
CA LEU A 32 17.81 2.66 2.39
C LEU A 32 17.83 3.98 1.63
N GLN A 33 17.77 3.94 0.30
CA GLN A 33 17.79 5.14 -0.52
C GLN A 33 16.55 6.02 -0.27
N PRO A 34 15.30 5.51 -0.33
CA PRO A 34 14.12 6.31 0.02
C PRO A 34 14.18 6.88 1.44
N MET A 35 14.69 6.12 2.41
CA MET A 35 14.87 6.59 3.79
C MET A 35 15.86 7.77 3.84
N THR A 36 17.06 7.61 3.25
CA THR A 36 18.08 8.68 3.25
C THR A 36 17.67 9.92 2.46
N GLU A 37 16.81 9.76 1.46
CA GLU A 37 16.29 10.86 0.64
C GLU A 37 15.03 11.50 1.24
N GLY A 38 14.54 11.04 2.40
CA GLY A 38 13.33 11.56 3.04
C GLY A 38 12.05 11.29 2.24
N ARG A 39 12.01 10.17 1.51
CA ARG A 39 10.87 9.75 0.66
C ARG A 39 10.20 8.46 1.13
N LEU A 40 10.70 7.84 2.20
CA LEU A 40 10.12 6.63 2.76
C LEU A 40 8.98 7.00 3.72
N LEU A 41 7.80 6.44 3.48
CA LEU A 41 6.61 6.65 4.28
C LEU A 41 6.15 5.32 4.87
N LEU A 42 5.94 5.28 6.20
CA LEU A 42 5.21 4.23 6.87
C LEU A 42 3.75 4.65 7.03
N ARG A 43 2.84 3.91 6.40
CA ARG A 43 1.40 4.05 6.61
C ARG A 43 0.89 2.96 7.53
N VAL A 44 0.36 3.34 8.68
CA VAL A 44 -0.32 2.43 9.60
C VAL A 44 -1.83 2.52 9.35
N ILE A 45 -2.48 1.38 9.19
CA ILE A 45 -3.92 1.29 8.86
C ILE A 45 -4.63 0.51 9.96
N HIS A 46 -5.76 1.02 10.45
CA HIS A 46 -6.53 0.43 11.56
C HIS A 46 -8.02 0.84 11.48
N GLY A 47 -8.79 0.63 12.56
CA GLY A 47 -10.15 1.15 12.70
C GLY A 47 -11.27 0.36 12.02
N TRP A 48 -10.95 -0.46 11.01
CA TRP A 48 -11.95 -1.27 10.32
C TRP A 48 -12.41 -2.47 11.17
N GLU A 49 -13.66 -2.46 11.63
CA GLU A 49 -14.28 -3.53 12.44
C GLU A 49 -14.62 -4.77 11.61
N ASN A 50 -14.40 -5.98 12.13
CA ASN A 50 -14.58 -7.21 11.34
C ASN A 50 -16.02 -7.33 10.81
N GLY A 51 -16.17 -7.37 9.48
CA GLY A 51 -17.46 -7.39 8.79
C GLY A 51 -18.04 -6.02 8.42
N SER A 52 -17.47 -4.90 8.91
CA SER A 52 -17.74 -3.57 8.38
C SER A 52 -16.95 -3.35 7.08
N PHE A 53 -17.56 -2.66 6.11
CA PHE A 53 -16.93 -2.28 4.85
C PHE A 53 -17.06 -0.78 4.56
N GLU A 54 -17.48 0.01 5.55
CA GLU A 54 -17.71 1.44 5.41
C GLU A 54 -16.37 2.17 5.15
N PRO A 55 -16.19 2.81 3.98
CA PRO A 55 -14.90 3.42 3.62
C PRO A 55 -14.43 4.52 4.57
N ALA A 56 -15.34 5.12 5.35
CA ALA A 56 -15.05 6.17 6.31
C ALA A 56 -14.47 5.65 7.64
N ASP A 57 -14.73 4.39 7.97
CA ASP A 57 -14.24 3.75 9.20
C ASP A 57 -12.75 3.35 9.09
N LEU A 58 -12.20 3.37 7.88
CA LEU A 58 -10.79 3.05 7.64
C LEU A 58 -9.90 4.20 8.11
N ALA A 59 -9.39 4.07 9.33
CA ALA A 59 -8.42 4.98 9.91
C ALA A 59 -7.00 4.68 9.43
N HIS A 60 -6.18 5.71 9.35
CA HIS A 60 -4.76 5.58 9.05
C HIS A 60 -3.94 6.69 9.69
N SER A 61 -2.64 6.49 9.80
CA SER A 61 -1.69 7.60 9.94
C SER A 61 -0.41 7.33 9.17
N ASP A 62 0.17 8.41 8.65
CA ASP A 62 1.36 8.41 7.83
C ASP A 62 2.57 8.99 8.58
N HIS A 63 3.69 8.27 8.54
CA HIS A 63 4.93 8.64 9.24
C HIS A 63 6.08 8.71 8.24
N ASP A 64 6.71 9.87 8.12
CA ASP A 64 7.95 10.03 7.36
C ASP A 64 9.10 9.33 8.09
N ILE A 65 9.77 8.40 7.40
CA ILE A 65 10.86 7.61 7.96
C ILE A 65 12.17 8.04 7.30
N GLY A 66 12.87 8.99 7.94
CA GLY A 66 14.22 9.41 7.53
C GLY A 66 15.34 8.56 8.15
N SER A 67 15.01 7.81 9.19
CA SER A 67 15.95 7.00 9.96
C SER A 67 15.28 5.85 10.69
N LEU A 68 16.08 4.91 11.21
CA LEU A 68 15.58 3.86 12.10
C LEU A 68 15.03 4.41 13.43
N ASP A 69 15.47 5.60 13.85
CA ASP A 69 14.95 6.27 15.04
C ASP A 69 13.52 6.77 14.82
N ASP A 70 13.21 7.27 13.62
CA ASP A 70 11.86 7.70 13.26
C ASP A 70 10.88 6.52 13.23
N LEU A 71 11.32 5.37 12.72
CA LEU A 71 10.54 4.13 12.79
C LEU A 71 10.25 3.73 14.25
N ARG A 72 11.24 3.83 15.14
CA ARG A 72 11.06 3.51 16.56
C ARG A 72 10.09 4.47 17.23
N LYS A 73 10.18 5.77 16.94
CA LYS A 73 9.21 6.76 17.44
C LYS A 73 7.79 6.45 17.01
N ALA A 74 7.58 6.06 15.75
CA ALA A 74 6.27 5.67 15.25
C ALA A 74 5.73 4.47 16.06
N VAL A 75 6.53 3.42 16.24
CA VAL A 75 6.14 2.23 17.03
C VAL A 75 5.83 2.60 18.48
N ASP A 76 6.69 3.39 19.13
CA ASP A 76 6.52 3.80 20.53
C ASP A 76 5.25 4.63 20.72
N HIS A 77 4.88 5.48 19.74
CA HIS A 77 3.65 6.27 19.80
C HIS A 77 2.39 5.39 19.86
N TYR A 78 2.34 4.33 19.05
CA TYR A 78 1.25 3.36 19.09
C TYR A 78 1.25 2.53 20.37
N HIS A 79 2.43 2.13 20.85
CA HIS A 79 2.57 1.41 22.12
C HIS A 79 2.04 2.24 23.29
N GLN A 80 2.43 3.51 23.37
CA GLN A 80 1.96 4.42 24.41
C GLN A 80 0.45 4.66 24.35
N ALA A 81 -0.12 4.84 23.15
CA ALA A 81 -1.56 4.97 22.98
C ALA A 81 -2.30 3.72 23.47
N PHE A 82 -1.79 2.53 23.15
CA PHE A 82 -2.32 1.25 23.66
C PHE A 82 -2.25 1.17 25.19
N GLU A 83 -1.07 1.40 25.79
CA GLU A 83 -0.88 1.34 27.25
C GLU A 83 -1.76 2.35 28.00
N ALA A 84 -1.93 3.54 27.43
CA ALA A 84 -2.75 4.60 28.00
C ALA A 84 -4.25 4.48 27.69
N SER A 85 -4.68 3.45 26.94
CA SER A 85 -6.06 3.29 26.45
C SER A 85 -6.58 4.54 25.74
N GLN A 86 -5.70 5.22 25.01
CA GLN A 86 -6.04 6.38 24.18
C GLN A 86 -6.37 5.92 22.76
N PRO A 87 -7.14 6.72 21.99
CA PRO A 87 -7.29 6.49 20.56
C PRO A 87 -5.93 6.38 19.87
N PHE A 88 -5.81 5.47 18.89
CA PHE A 88 -4.61 5.38 18.08
C PHE A 88 -4.42 6.64 17.22
N PRO A 89 -3.17 6.97 16.84
CA PRO A 89 -2.89 8.04 15.90
C PRO A 89 -3.69 7.89 14.61
N GLN A 90 -4.27 8.99 14.16
CA GLN A 90 -5.09 9.06 12.96
C GLN A 90 -4.89 10.41 12.26
N ASP A 91 -4.71 10.37 10.95
CA ASP A 91 -4.72 11.54 10.07
C ASP A 91 -6.14 11.85 9.60
N ASP A 92 -6.41 13.14 9.35
CA ASP A 92 -7.73 13.62 8.95
C ASP A 92 -8.14 13.21 7.52
N ASP A 93 -7.17 12.86 6.69
CA ASP A 93 -7.45 12.43 5.32
C ASP A 93 -8.06 11.02 5.28
N SER A 94 -8.95 10.80 4.32
CA SER A 94 -9.56 9.48 4.13
C SER A 94 -8.82 8.73 3.02
N LEU A 95 -8.45 7.47 3.28
CA LEU A 95 -7.87 6.59 2.27
C LEU A 95 -8.83 6.14 1.18
N LEU A 96 -10.14 6.05 1.47
CA LEU A 96 -11.14 5.52 0.52
C LEU A 96 -12.40 6.36 0.38
N ALA A 97 -13.03 6.81 1.47
CA ALA A 97 -14.27 7.58 1.41
C ALA A 97 -14.19 8.84 0.53
N ARG A 98 -13.24 9.74 0.80
CA ARG A 98 -13.05 10.97 0.02
C ARG A 98 -12.63 10.69 -1.43
N PRO A 99 -11.68 9.77 -1.72
CA PRO A 99 -11.42 9.34 -3.10
C PRO A 99 -12.64 8.78 -3.82
N LEU A 100 -13.48 7.99 -3.14
CA LEU A 100 -14.71 7.42 -3.69
C LEU A 100 -15.74 8.50 -4.01
N GLU A 101 -16.00 9.41 -3.07
CA GLU A 101 -16.89 10.55 -3.28
C GLU A 101 -16.45 11.39 -4.49
N ASN A 102 -15.16 11.70 -4.58
CA ASN A 102 -14.60 12.44 -5.71
C ASN A 102 -14.76 11.68 -7.05
N ALA A 103 -14.58 10.37 -7.05
CA ALA A 103 -14.74 9.55 -8.25
C ALA A 103 -16.21 9.48 -8.69
N ILE A 104 -17.15 9.36 -7.75
CA ILE A 104 -18.60 9.40 -8.00
C ILE A 104 -18.98 10.76 -8.58
N ILE A 105 -18.59 11.88 -7.94
CA ILE A 105 -18.88 13.24 -8.44
C ILE A 105 -18.38 13.42 -9.87
N ARG A 106 -17.17 12.92 -10.19
CA ARG A 106 -16.61 12.99 -11.54
C ARG A 106 -17.37 12.13 -12.55
N ALA A 107 -17.75 10.91 -12.18
CA ALA A 107 -18.54 10.03 -13.03
C ALA A 107 -19.89 10.68 -13.38
N GLU A 108 -20.57 11.26 -12.39
CA GLU A 108 -21.85 11.95 -12.60
C GLU A 108 -21.70 13.23 -13.43
N ALA A 109 -20.65 14.02 -13.20
CA ALA A 109 -20.34 15.19 -14.03
C ALA A 109 -20.06 14.81 -15.49
N ASN A 110 -19.57 13.59 -15.75
CA ASN A 110 -19.37 13.04 -17.08
C ASN A 110 -20.63 12.40 -17.68
N GLY A 111 -21.79 12.52 -17.02
CA GLY A 111 -23.08 12.01 -17.49
C GLY A 111 -23.34 10.53 -17.19
N GLN A 112 -22.51 9.89 -16.37
CA GLN A 112 -22.76 8.52 -15.91
C GLN A 112 -23.64 8.54 -14.66
N ALA A 113 -24.88 8.09 -14.77
CA ALA A 113 -25.77 7.92 -13.62
C ALA A 113 -25.36 6.65 -12.83
N LEU A 114 -25.09 6.80 -11.54
CA LEU A 114 -24.74 5.71 -10.63
C LEU A 114 -25.89 5.43 -9.67
N ASP A 115 -26.36 4.19 -9.66
CA ASP A 115 -27.36 3.73 -8.69
C ASP A 115 -26.77 3.57 -7.28
N GLU A 116 -27.65 3.46 -6.28
CA GLU A 116 -27.26 3.37 -4.87
C GLU A 116 -26.38 2.15 -4.59
N GLU A 117 -26.65 1.04 -5.28
CA GLU A 117 -25.86 -0.18 -5.14
C GLU A 117 -24.43 0.02 -5.67
N THR A 118 -24.24 0.76 -6.77
CA THR A 118 -22.92 1.08 -7.32
C THR A 118 -22.17 2.07 -6.44
N ARG A 119 -22.89 2.97 -5.73
CA ARG A 119 -22.29 3.89 -4.76
C ARG A 119 -21.78 3.17 -3.51
N THR A 120 -22.53 2.18 -3.03
CA THR A 120 -22.30 1.56 -1.71
C THR A 120 -21.60 0.21 -1.74
N ILE A 121 -21.67 -0.56 -2.84
CA ILE A 121 -21.11 -1.92 -2.91
C ILE A 121 -19.74 -1.89 -3.60
N PRO A 122 -18.62 -2.16 -2.89
CA PRO A 122 -17.28 -2.07 -3.48
C PRO A 122 -17.05 -2.91 -4.73
N ALA A 123 -17.66 -4.08 -4.81
CA ALA A 123 -17.57 -4.96 -5.98
C ALA A 123 -18.16 -4.36 -7.27
N ARG A 124 -18.97 -3.30 -7.16
CA ARG A 124 -19.56 -2.59 -8.31
C ARG A 124 -18.77 -1.37 -8.75
N TRP A 125 -17.83 -0.89 -7.93
CA TRP A 125 -17.02 0.28 -8.27
C TRP A 125 -16.30 0.18 -9.62
N PRO A 126 -15.82 -0.99 -10.10
CA PRO A 126 -15.21 -1.09 -11.42
C PRO A 126 -16.09 -0.60 -12.60
N ALA A 127 -17.38 -0.37 -12.39
CA ALA A 127 -18.31 0.15 -13.39
C ALA A 127 -18.10 1.65 -13.75
N PHE A 128 -17.34 2.42 -12.97
CA PHE A 128 -17.10 3.84 -13.24
C PHE A 128 -15.61 4.21 -13.21
N ASP A 129 -15.28 5.37 -13.78
CA ASP A 129 -13.91 5.88 -13.85
C ASP A 129 -13.25 5.93 -12.46
N GLN A 130 -12.01 5.43 -12.36
CA GLN A 130 -11.26 5.24 -11.10
C GLN A 130 -11.82 4.18 -10.14
N GLY A 131 -13.01 3.62 -10.39
CA GLY A 131 -13.61 2.67 -9.46
C GLY A 131 -12.90 1.31 -9.39
N LEU A 132 -12.23 0.86 -10.47
CA LEU A 132 -11.35 -0.32 -10.40
C LEU A 132 -10.13 -0.09 -9.49
N TYR A 133 -9.56 1.12 -9.53
CA TYR A 133 -8.48 1.51 -8.64
C TYR A 133 -8.96 1.48 -7.19
N LEU A 134 -10.10 2.12 -6.90
CA LEU A 134 -10.70 2.14 -5.56
C LEU A 134 -11.01 0.73 -5.03
N TYR A 135 -11.60 -0.13 -5.87
CA TYR A 135 -11.87 -1.53 -5.52
C TYR A 135 -10.58 -2.30 -5.18
N THR A 136 -9.51 -2.05 -5.93
CA THR A 136 -8.20 -2.68 -5.68
C THR A 136 -7.64 -2.26 -4.32
N PHE A 137 -7.65 -0.96 -4.01
CA PHE A 137 -7.18 -0.48 -2.71
C PHE A 137 -8.07 -0.94 -1.56
N PHE A 138 -9.39 -0.95 -1.75
CA PHE A 138 -10.32 -1.56 -0.80
C PHE A 138 -9.94 -3.01 -0.47
N LYS A 139 -9.68 -3.84 -1.48
CA LYS A 139 -9.24 -5.24 -1.27
C LYS A 139 -7.89 -5.35 -0.59
N VAL A 140 -6.93 -4.49 -0.94
CA VAL A 140 -5.60 -4.46 -0.31
C VAL A 140 -5.73 -4.10 1.17
N TYR A 141 -6.40 -3.00 1.50
CA TYR A 141 -6.56 -2.54 2.87
C TYR A 141 -7.34 -3.55 3.71
N HIS A 142 -8.41 -4.12 3.17
CA HIS A 142 -9.18 -5.14 3.87
C HIS A 142 -8.33 -6.38 4.20
N ARG A 143 -7.42 -6.78 3.29
CA ARG A 143 -6.50 -7.91 3.53
C ARG A 143 -5.38 -7.57 4.50
N LEU A 144 -5.02 -6.29 4.63
CA LEU A 144 -4.05 -5.82 5.63
C LEU A 144 -4.68 -5.73 7.02
N THR A 145 -5.96 -5.38 7.13
CA THR A 145 -6.66 -5.26 8.42
C THR A 145 -7.10 -6.62 9.00
N TYR A 146 -7.63 -7.54 8.18
CA TYR A 146 -8.22 -8.81 8.67
C TYR A 146 -7.55 -10.08 8.15
N GLY A 147 -6.35 -9.99 7.57
CA GLY A 147 -5.65 -11.18 7.10
C GLY A 147 -5.23 -12.06 8.29
N GLU A 148 -6.05 -13.04 8.66
CA GLU A 148 -5.78 -14.01 9.74
C GLU A 148 -4.56 -14.91 9.47
N ASP A 149 -4.08 -14.96 8.23
CA ASP A 149 -2.92 -15.76 7.82
C ASP A 149 -1.66 -14.92 7.47
N ASP A 150 -0.60 -15.27 8.19
CA ASP A 150 0.84 -15.04 8.02
C ASP A 150 1.49 -13.75 8.54
N SER A 151 2.53 -13.98 9.36
CA SER A 151 3.57 -13.09 9.87
C SER A 151 4.45 -12.43 8.78
N TYR A 152 4.00 -12.42 7.53
CA TYR A 152 4.70 -11.85 6.38
C TYR A 152 3.74 -11.08 5.48
N ARG A 153 3.59 -9.78 5.73
CA ARG A 153 3.02 -8.85 4.74
C ARG A 153 3.84 -7.57 4.71
N THR A 154 4.91 -7.62 3.94
CA THR A 154 5.72 -6.46 3.56
C THR A 154 4.83 -5.38 2.94
N ALA A 155 4.88 -4.19 3.52
CA ALA A 155 4.24 -2.99 3.00
C ALA A 155 4.80 -2.66 1.61
N ARG A 156 3.89 -2.37 0.67
CA ARG A 156 4.23 -1.92 -0.68
C ARG A 156 4.59 -0.44 -0.61
N CYS A 157 5.88 -0.13 -0.74
CA CYS A 157 6.35 1.25 -0.88
C CYS A 157 5.75 1.86 -2.15
N MET A 158 4.89 2.87 -2.01
CA MET A 158 4.47 3.70 -3.13
C MET A 158 5.39 4.91 -3.20
N THR A 159 6.03 5.11 -4.34
CA THR A 159 6.63 6.41 -4.64
C THR A 159 5.56 7.30 -5.30
N PRO A 160 5.72 8.64 -5.27
CA PRO A 160 4.77 9.57 -5.90
C PRO A 160 4.57 9.40 -7.41
N HIS A 161 5.32 8.50 -8.07
CA HIS A 161 5.40 8.36 -9.53
C HIS A 161 4.96 6.97 -10.05
N ALA A 162 4.05 6.29 -9.35
CA ALA A 162 3.52 4.94 -9.66
C ALA A 162 4.38 3.78 -9.10
N PRO A 163 3.86 2.53 -8.99
CA PRO A 163 4.68 1.39 -8.57
C PRO A 163 5.83 1.19 -9.56
N ALA A 164 7.06 1.18 -9.06
CA ALA A 164 8.25 0.94 -9.87
C ALA A 164 8.12 -0.42 -10.57
N ARG A 165 7.71 -0.39 -11.85
CA ARG A 165 7.96 -1.49 -12.77
C ARG A 165 9.45 -1.43 -13.07
N TYR A 166 10.20 -2.42 -12.59
CA TYR A 166 11.49 -2.75 -13.20
C TYR A 166 11.22 -3.20 -14.63
N THR A 167 11.30 -2.27 -15.58
CA THR A 167 11.42 -2.59 -17.00
C THR A 167 12.90 -2.64 -17.33
N ASN A 168 13.44 -3.85 -17.48
CA ASN A 168 14.69 -4.05 -18.19
C ASN A 168 14.45 -3.73 -19.67
N SER A 169 14.92 -2.57 -20.12
CA SER A 169 15.14 -2.32 -21.54
C SER A 169 16.57 -2.74 -21.88
N ILE A 170 16.66 -3.54 -22.94
CA ILE A 170 17.87 -4.15 -23.54
C ILE A 170 18.89 -3.09 -23.94
#